data_AF-A0A928HK49-F1
#
_entry.id   AF-A0A928HK49-F1
#
_cell.length_a   1.000
_cell.length_b   1.000
_cell.length_c   1.000
_cell.angle_alpha   90.00
_cell.angle_beta   90.00
_cell.angle_gamma   90.00
#
_symmetry.space_group_name_H-M   'P 1'
#
loop_
_entity.id
_entity.type
_entity.pdbx_description
1 polymer ?
#
loop_
_entity_poly.entity_id
_entity_poly.type
_entity_poly.pdbx_seq_one_letter_code
_entity_poly.pdbx_strand_id
1 'polypeptide(L)'
;MTFAKVTQDCELVINGRCTDCNSLAGFEINTDETCKALCPNRKVFYPWRQKYCALEECPQEYPVRDEEYGHCSKEKIEQQDMYKQEFKEIDATDKKYAVGTKTGKCPPDKPLLSGSRCYPCDYPLDVRITKDFEKLCPERISIPYPWINDNTTITYMPCPEDKPLRSWYGKCFSCDYPDVVRVITQCLEDDKLCDVCPNRIILPQAGGNRPSILKCPSDKPLTDVKGICFSCDIEIPIETVKDGDCEKYCPSKRKSLNNYCVKLENNTK
;
A
#
# COMPACT_ATOMS: atom_id res chain seq x y z
N MET A 1 6.30 9.47 -31.07
CA MET A 1 5.79 8.30 -30.34
C MET A 1 4.47 8.69 -29.72
N THR A 2 3.39 8.22 -30.33
CA THR A 2 2.04 8.46 -29.85
C THR A 2 1.80 7.49 -28.69
N PHE A 3 1.78 8.00 -27.46
CA PHE A 3 1.33 7.20 -26.33
C PHE A 3 -0.13 6.87 -26.57
N ALA A 4 -0.43 5.60 -26.82
CA ALA A 4 -1.79 5.13 -26.92
C ALA A 4 -2.49 5.42 -25.59
N LYS A 5 -3.42 6.37 -25.60
CA LYS A 5 -4.46 6.49 -24.57
C LYS A 5 -5.28 5.20 -24.67
N VAL A 6 -4.95 4.21 -23.85
CA VAL A 6 -5.85 3.07 -23.60
C VAL A 6 -6.96 3.61 -22.70
N THR A 7 -7.95 4.25 -23.32
CA THR A 7 -9.21 4.64 -22.66
C THR A 7 -10.34 3.78 -23.21
N GLN A 8 -10.18 2.46 -23.17
CA GLN A 8 -11.26 1.52 -23.42
C GLN A 8 -11.40 0.59 -22.21
N ASP A 9 -12.44 0.88 -21.43
CA ASP A 9 -13.22 -0.04 -20.61
C ASP A 9 -12.42 -0.96 -19.69
N CYS A 10 -11.67 -0.33 -18.80
CA CYS A 10 -11.15 -0.99 -17.62
C CYS A 10 -12.31 -1.44 -16.72
N GLU A 11 -12.76 -2.70 -16.81
CA GLU A 11 -13.94 -3.22 -16.09
C GLU A 11 -13.81 -3.09 -14.57
N LEU A 12 -12.62 -3.38 -14.03
CA LEU A 12 -12.34 -3.34 -12.60
C LEU A 12 -11.02 -2.61 -12.34
N VAL A 13 -11.02 -1.70 -11.36
CA VAL A 13 -9.82 -0.98 -10.95
C VAL A 13 -9.52 -1.30 -9.48
N ILE A 14 -8.38 -1.93 -9.23
CA ILE A 14 -7.92 -2.31 -7.88
C ILE A 14 -6.59 -1.64 -7.61
N ASN A 15 -6.49 -0.89 -6.51
CA ASN A 15 -5.31 -0.10 -6.15
C ASN A 15 -4.88 0.86 -7.27
N GLY A 16 -5.86 1.37 -8.03
CA GLY A 16 -5.68 2.22 -9.20
C GLY A 16 -5.11 1.53 -10.45
N ARG A 17 -5.05 0.18 -10.47
CA ARG A 17 -4.72 -0.60 -11.66
C ARG A 17 -5.94 -1.20 -12.32
N CYS A 18 -5.91 -1.26 -13.64
CA CYS A 18 -6.87 -2.03 -14.40
C CYS A 18 -6.64 -3.52 -14.27
N THR A 19 -7.71 -4.24 -13.97
CA THR A 19 -7.77 -5.69 -13.98
C THR A 19 -9.04 -6.14 -14.69
N ASP A 20 -9.00 -7.32 -15.27
CA ASP A 20 -10.18 -7.97 -15.85
C ASP A 20 -10.78 -8.97 -14.87
N CYS A 21 -12.08 -9.24 -15.02
CA CYS A 21 -12.78 -10.21 -14.17
C CYS A 21 -12.34 -11.67 -14.40
N ASN A 22 -11.57 -11.97 -15.45
CA ASN A 22 -10.99 -13.29 -15.72
C ASN A 22 -9.56 -13.45 -15.17
N SER A 23 -9.01 -12.42 -14.52
CA SER A 23 -7.67 -12.46 -13.93
C SER A 23 -7.54 -13.64 -12.96
N LEU A 24 -6.42 -14.35 -13.04
CA LEU A 24 -6.14 -15.48 -12.15
C LEU A 24 -6.04 -15.06 -10.68
N ALA A 25 -5.81 -13.77 -10.41
CA ALA A 25 -5.67 -13.28 -9.05
C ALA A 25 -7.04 -13.03 -8.39
N GLY A 26 -7.25 -13.60 -7.19
CA GLY A 26 -8.25 -13.09 -6.24
C GLY A 26 -7.88 -11.71 -5.69
N PHE A 27 -8.88 -10.98 -5.20
CA PHE A 27 -8.69 -9.67 -4.57
C PHE A 27 -9.58 -9.51 -3.34
N GLU A 28 -9.10 -8.81 -2.32
CA GLU A 28 -9.84 -8.62 -1.07
C GLU A 28 -11.04 -7.69 -1.29
N ILE A 29 -12.18 -8.00 -0.68
CA ILE A 29 -13.44 -7.25 -0.74
C ILE A 29 -14.02 -7.05 0.67
N ASN A 30 -14.90 -6.07 0.84
CA ASN A 30 -15.55 -5.81 2.13
C ASN A 30 -16.86 -6.59 2.29
N THR A 31 -17.65 -6.72 1.22
CA THR A 31 -18.95 -7.39 1.26
C THR A 31 -19.09 -8.43 0.15
N ASP A 32 -20.02 -9.37 0.33
CA ASP A 32 -20.21 -10.46 -0.62
C ASP A 32 -20.85 -9.97 -1.92
N GLU A 33 -21.75 -8.98 -1.78
CA GLU A 33 -22.41 -8.28 -2.87
C GLU A 33 -21.41 -7.57 -3.76
N THR A 34 -20.32 -7.06 -3.18
CA THR A 34 -19.23 -6.39 -3.92
C THR A 34 -18.63 -7.31 -4.97
N CYS A 35 -18.38 -8.58 -4.65
CA CYS A 35 -17.79 -9.52 -5.60
C CYS A 35 -18.68 -9.72 -6.83
N LYS A 36 -19.96 -10.01 -6.61
CA LYS A 36 -20.92 -10.28 -7.71
C LYS A 36 -21.23 -9.02 -8.52
N ALA A 37 -21.30 -7.87 -7.87
CA ALA A 37 -21.55 -6.59 -8.54
C ALA A 37 -20.38 -6.18 -9.45
N LEU A 38 -19.14 -6.48 -9.04
CA LEU A 38 -17.95 -6.18 -9.82
C LEU A 38 -17.66 -7.23 -10.90
N CYS A 39 -17.75 -8.52 -10.55
CA CYS A 39 -17.42 -9.63 -11.43
C CYS A 39 -18.44 -10.78 -11.26
N PRO A 40 -19.47 -10.85 -12.13
CA PRO A 40 -20.53 -11.86 -12.02
C PRO A 40 -20.05 -13.32 -12.13
N ASN A 41 -18.87 -13.56 -12.73
CA ASN A 41 -18.24 -14.88 -12.90
C ASN A 41 -17.33 -15.28 -11.71
N ARG A 42 -17.35 -14.52 -10.61
CA ARG A 42 -16.54 -14.77 -9.42
C ARG A 42 -17.40 -15.11 -8.22
N LYS A 43 -16.77 -15.77 -7.25
CA LYS A 43 -17.37 -16.09 -5.95
C LYS A 43 -16.51 -15.58 -4.80
N VAL A 44 -17.18 -15.34 -3.68
CA VAL A 44 -16.50 -15.00 -2.44
C VAL A 44 -15.82 -16.25 -1.88
N PHE A 45 -14.55 -16.10 -1.56
CA PHE A 45 -13.70 -17.06 -0.90
C PHE A 45 -13.34 -16.50 0.48
N TYR A 46 -13.41 -17.34 1.52
CA TYR A 46 -13.20 -16.93 2.92
C TYR A 46 -11.97 -17.59 3.52
N PRO A 47 -10.77 -17.15 3.13
CA PRO A 47 -9.56 -17.54 3.82
C PRO A 47 -9.55 -16.87 5.20
N TRP A 48 -9.62 -17.69 6.24
CA TRP A 48 -9.59 -17.26 7.64
C TRP A 48 -10.72 -16.31 8.04
N ARG A 49 -10.47 -15.00 8.00
CA ARG A 49 -11.41 -13.93 8.40
C ARG A 49 -11.57 -12.84 7.35
N GLN A 50 -10.89 -12.97 6.23
CA GLN A 50 -10.95 -12.02 5.13
C GLN A 50 -11.86 -12.56 4.03
N LYS A 51 -12.34 -11.67 3.17
CA LYS A 51 -13.18 -12.03 2.04
C LYS A 51 -12.42 -11.69 0.77
N TYR A 52 -12.29 -12.66 -0.12
CA TYR A 52 -11.64 -12.49 -1.41
C TYR A 52 -12.62 -12.80 -2.52
N CYS A 53 -12.64 -11.99 -3.57
CA CYS A 53 -13.38 -12.25 -4.79
C CYS A 53 -12.46 -12.98 -5.78
N ALA A 54 -12.68 -14.28 -5.93
CA ALA A 54 -11.86 -15.16 -6.76
C ALA A 54 -12.69 -15.81 -7.86
N LEU A 55 -12.03 -16.30 -8.93
CA LEU A 55 -12.71 -17.06 -9.98
C LEU A 55 -13.52 -18.20 -9.39
N GLU A 56 -14.70 -18.50 -9.93
CA GLU A 56 -15.49 -19.62 -9.41
C GLU A 56 -14.77 -20.96 -9.60
N GLU A 57 -14.19 -21.15 -10.79
CA GLU A 57 -13.36 -22.28 -11.17
C GLU A 57 -12.03 -21.77 -11.72
N CYS A 58 -10.94 -22.47 -11.40
CA CYS A 58 -9.65 -22.11 -11.98
C CYS A 58 -9.54 -22.68 -13.40
N PRO A 59 -8.97 -21.94 -14.36
CA PRO A 59 -8.75 -22.45 -15.71
C PRO A 59 -7.91 -23.73 -15.68
N GLN A 60 -8.11 -24.62 -16.66
CA GLN A 60 -7.38 -25.89 -16.75
C GLN A 60 -5.85 -25.71 -16.82
N GLU A 61 -5.38 -24.60 -17.39
CA GLU A 61 -3.95 -24.25 -17.44
C GLU A 61 -3.37 -23.82 -16.07
N TYR A 62 -4.22 -23.45 -15.11
CA TYR A 62 -3.88 -22.95 -13.79
C TYR A 62 -4.75 -23.61 -12.71
N PRO A 63 -4.76 -24.95 -12.60
CA PRO A 63 -5.81 -25.67 -11.88
C PRO A 63 -5.70 -25.55 -10.35
N VAL A 64 -4.58 -25.05 -9.83
CA VAL A 64 -4.32 -24.97 -8.40
C VAL A 64 -4.80 -23.63 -7.88
N ARG A 65 -5.79 -23.66 -6.98
CA ARG A 65 -6.22 -22.50 -6.20
C ARG A 65 -5.44 -22.44 -4.90
N ASP A 66 -4.84 -21.29 -4.58
CA ASP A 66 -4.26 -21.10 -3.26
C ASP A 66 -5.34 -20.89 -2.19
N GLU A 67 -5.04 -21.33 -0.97
CA GLU A 67 -6.00 -21.31 0.15
C GLU A 67 -6.05 -19.95 0.88
N GLU A 68 -5.19 -18.99 0.54
CA GLU A 68 -5.03 -17.75 1.31
C GLU A 68 -5.70 -16.55 0.67
N TYR A 69 -5.70 -16.48 -0.66
CA TYR A 69 -6.19 -15.37 -1.46
C TYR A 69 -7.07 -15.86 -2.62
N GLY A 70 -7.05 -17.16 -2.91
CA GLY A 70 -7.85 -17.77 -3.96
C GLY A 70 -7.34 -17.49 -5.37
N HIS A 71 -6.05 -17.17 -5.54
CA HIS A 71 -5.41 -17.07 -6.85
C HIS A 71 -5.32 -18.45 -7.51
N CYS A 72 -5.45 -18.48 -8.83
CA CYS A 72 -5.23 -19.66 -9.65
C CYS A 72 -3.78 -19.69 -10.16
N SER A 73 -3.14 -20.84 -10.10
CA SER A 73 -1.73 -21.04 -10.42
C SER A 73 -1.48 -22.43 -11.03
N LYS A 74 -0.32 -22.60 -11.67
CA LYS A 74 0.10 -23.89 -12.24
C LYS A 74 0.47 -24.91 -11.16
N GLU A 75 1.10 -24.42 -10.10
CA GLU A 75 1.68 -25.22 -9.03
C GLU A 75 1.41 -24.55 -7.69
N LYS A 76 1.42 -25.32 -6.60
CA LYS A 76 1.24 -24.78 -5.26
C LYS A 76 2.45 -23.92 -4.88
N ILE A 77 2.28 -22.59 -4.90
CA ILE A 77 3.31 -21.65 -4.46
C ILE A 77 3.26 -21.58 -2.93
N GLU A 78 4.31 -22.04 -2.25
CA GLU A 78 4.45 -21.81 -0.81
C GLU A 78 4.88 -20.35 -0.57
N GLN A 79 3.99 -19.51 -0.04
CA GLN A 79 4.25 -18.09 0.19
C GLN A 79 5.49 -17.79 1.04
N GLN A 80 5.93 -18.76 1.85
CA GLN A 80 7.16 -18.64 2.61
C GLN A 80 8.37 -18.29 1.73
N ASP A 81 8.37 -18.68 0.46
CA ASP A 81 9.53 -18.49 -0.41
C ASP A 81 9.71 -17.04 -0.87
N MET A 82 8.62 -16.29 -1.06
CA MET A 82 8.70 -14.86 -1.41
C MET A 82 9.27 -14.02 -0.25
N TYR A 83 8.71 -14.18 0.96
CA TYR A 83 9.21 -13.46 2.14
C TYR A 83 10.65 -13.86 2.49
N LYS A 84 11.00 -15.15 2.38
CA LYS A 84 12.37 -15.62 2.61
C LYS A 84 13.38 -14.93 1.69
N GLN A 85 13.00 -14.58 0.46
CA GLN A 85 13.91 -13.91 -0.47
C GLN A 85 14.20 -12.47 -0.05
N GLU A 86 13.18 -11.68 0.30
CA GLU A 86 13.34 -10.28 0.73
C GLU A 86 14.15 -10.18 2.04
N PHE A 87 13.87 -11.05 3.02
CA PHE A 87 14.64 -11.07 4.27
C PHE A 87 16.11 -11.47 4.09
N LYS A 88 16.42 -12.36 3.13
CA LYS A 88 17.81 -12.74 2.81
C LYS A 88 18.61 -11.56 2.29
N GLU A 89 18.02 -10.70 1.46
CA GLU A 89 18.69 -9.51 0.93
C GLU A 89 19.00 -8.49 2.03
N ILE A 90 18.10 -8.33 3.01
CA ILE A 90 18.30 -7.47 4.18
C ILE A 90 19.47 -7.99 5.05
N ASP A 91 19.50 -9.28 5.40
CA ASP A 91 20.58 -9.86 6.24
C ASP A 91 21.96 -9.80 5.56
N ALA A 92 22.02 -10.01 4.24
CA ALA A 92 23.26 -9.87 3.48
C ALA A 92 23.78 -8.42 3.50
N THR A 93 22.87 -7.45 3.38
CA THR A 93 23.19 -6.02 3.46
C THR A 93 23.73 -5.68 4.85
N ASP A 94 23.06 -6.13 5.92
CA ASP A 94 23.42 -5.82 7.31
C ASP A 94 24.85 -6.28 7.66
N LYS A 95 25.25 -7.49 7.25
CA LYS A 95 26.59 -8.04 7.51
C LYS A 95 27.72 -7.26 6.83
N LYS A 96 27.46 -6.65 5.67
CA LYS A 96 28.46 -5.90 4.91
C LYS A 96 28.82 -4.57 5.59
N TYR A 97 27.83 -3.89 6.17
CA TYR A 97 28.00 -2.53 6.65
C TYR A 97 28.26 -2.43 8.16
N ALA A 98 27.77 -3.40 8.94
CA ALA A 98 27.79 -3.36 10.40
C ALA A 98 29.18 -3.61 11.03
N VAL A 99 29.47 -2.88 12.11
CA VAL A 99 30.54 -3.21 13.07
C VAL A 99 29.93 -3.36 14.45
N GLY A 100 30.19 -4.48 15.13
CA GLY A 100 29.70 -4.69 16.49
C GLY A 100 30.35 -3.72 17.49
N THR A 101 29.56 -3.21 18.44
CA THR A 101 30.05 -2.40 19.57
C THR A 101 29.61 -3.01 20.90
N LYS A 102 30.56 -3.14 21.83
CA LYS A 102 30.28 -3.60 23.21
C LYS A 102 29.89 -2.46 24.15
N THR A 103 30.23 -1.22 23.78
CA THR A 103 30.09 -0.03 24.64
C THR A 103 28.85 0.80 24.31
N GLY A 104 28.12 0.44 23.24
CA GLY A 104 27.04 1.26 22.70
C GLY A 104 27.53 2.57 22.06
N LYS A 105 28.85 2.75 21.89
CA LYS A 105 29.43 3.87 21.15
C LYS A 105 29.88 3.41 19.78
N CYS A 106 29.60 4.23 18.78
CA CYS A 106 29.99 3.98 17.41
C CYS A 106 31.22 4.79 16.99
N PRO A 107 32.07 4.26 16.10
CA PRO A 107 33.22 4.99 15.59
C PRO A 107 32.77 6.12 14.66
N PRO A 108 33.60 7.17 14.48
CA PRO A 108 33.20 8.35 13.70
C PRO A 108 32.81 8.07 12.23
N ASP A 109 33.38 7.05 11.60
CA ASP A 109 33.08 6.63 10.23
C ASP A 109 31.79 5.79 10.12
N LYS A 110 31.27 5.29 11.25
CA LYS A 110 30.03 4.51 11.32
C LYS A 110 29.12 4.97 12.46
N PRO A 111 28.69 6.24 12.48
CA PRO A 111 28.07 6.86 13.66
C PRO A 111 26.66 6.34 14.00
N LEU A 112 26.03 5.57 13.12
CA LEU A 112 24.65 5.13 13.28
C LEU A 112 24.56 3.86 14.15
N LEU A 113 23.85 3.89 15.28
CA LEU A 113 23.74 2.75 16.20
C LEU A 113 22.38 2.05 16.11
N SER A 114 22.32 0.84 15.57
CA SER A 114 21.13 -0.02 15.65
C SER A 114 21.43 -1.27 16.48
N GLY A 115 20.75 -1.42 17.62
CA GLY A 115 21.05 -2.47 18.58
C GLY A 115 22.49 -2.37 19.11
N SER A 116 23.29 -3.41 18.87
CA SER A 116 24.73 -3.45 19.22
C SER A 116 25.65 -3.27 18.01
N ARG A 117 25.13 -2.73 16.90
CA ARG A 117 25.84 -2.59 15.63
C ARG A 117 25.89 -1.13 15.19
N CYS A 118 27.02 -0.77 14.59
CA CYS A 118 27.33 0.54 14.07
C CYS A 118 27.37 0.53 12.54
N TYR A 119 26.75 1.54 11.92
CA TYR A 119 26.56 1.64 10.48
C TYR A 119 27.08 2.99 9.93
N PRO A 120 27.63 3.02 8.71
CA PRO A 120 27.99 4.26 8.03
C PRO A 120 26.76 5.09 7.65
N CYS A 121 26.95 6.39 7.44
CA CYS A 121 25.85 7.31 7.09
C CYS A 121 25.11 6.91 5.81
N ASP A 122 25.77 6.24 4.86
CA ASP A 122 25.23 5.76 3.59
C ASP A 122 24.51 4.40 3.70
N TYR A 123 24.33 3.85 4.91
CA TYR A 123 23.62 2.59 5.10
C TYR A 123 22.18 2.70 4.59
N PRO A 124 21.75 1.83 3.64
CA PRO A 124 20.51 2.03 2.90
C PRO A 124 19.24 1.78 3.70
N LEU A 125 19.36 1.09 4.85
CA LEU A 125 18.21 0.78 5.70
C LEU A 125 18.03 1.80 6.80
N ASP A 126 16.82 1.80 7.33
CA ASP A 126 16.42 2.63 8.46
C ASP A 126 17.14 2.17 9.73
N VAL A 127 17.69 3.13 10.46
CA VAL A 127 18.38 2.89 11.72
C VAL A 127 17.71 3.70 12.82
N ARG A 128 17.54 3.07 13.98
CA ARG A 128 17.26 3.78 15.23
C ARG A 128 18.51 4.57 15.59
N ILE A 129 18.41 5.79 16.12
CA ILE A 129 19.62 6.52 16.54
C ILE A 129 19.55 7.09 17.96
N THR A 130 20.75 7.26 18.52
CA THR A 130 21.07 8.07 19.70
C THR A 130 21.03 9.58 19.39
N LYS A 131 21.13 10.42 20.41
CA LYS A 131 21.20 11.88 20.26
C LYS A 131 22.41 12.30 19.41
N ASP A 132 22.30 13.47 18.75
CA ASP A 132 23.35 14.19 18.00
C ASP A 132 23.77 13.64 16.61
N PHE A 133 23.07 12.67 16.02
CA PHE A 133 23.45 12.14 14.70
C PHE A 133 23.27 13.13 13.54
N GLU A 134 22.37 14.13 13.65
CA GLU A 134 22.11 15.11 12.57
C GLU A 134 23.39 15.85 12.17
N LYS A 135 24.31 16.04 13.13
CA LYS A 135 25.63 16.63 12.89
C LYS A 135 26.59 15.67 12.18
N LEU A 136 26.41 14.36 12.38
CA LEU A 136 27.31 13.33 11.87
C LEU A 136 26.87 12.81 10.49
N CYS A 137 25.56 12.76 10.24
CA CYS A 137 24.97 12.32 8.97
C CYS A 137 23.94 13.37 8.48
N PRO A 138 24.39 14.55 8.02
CA PRO A 138 23.49 15.63 7.61
C PRO A 138 22.60 15.27 6.40
N GLU A 139 23.00 14.28 5.62
CA GLU A 139 22.24 13.78 4.47
C GLU A 139 21.06 12.87 4.87
N ARG A 140 20.90 12.53 6.15
CA ARG A 140 19.78 11.69 6.63
C ARG A 140 18.64 12.53 7.18
N ILE A 141 17.43 12.17 6.77
CA ILE A 141 16.18 12.74 7.29
C ILE A 141 15.75 11.97 8.52
N SER A 142 15.18 12.68 9.47
CA SER A 142 14.92 12.17 10.81
C SER A 142 13.47 12.39 11.16
N ILE A 143 12.79 11.29 11.50
CA ILE A 143 11.36 11.29 11.74
C ILE A 143 11.06 10.76 13.14
N PRO A 144 10.32 11.50 13.97
CA PRO A 144 9.95 11.07 15.32
C PRO A 144 8.99 9.89 15.21
N TYR A 145 9.36 8.71 15.72
CA TYR A 145 8.54 7.50 15.59
C TYR A 145 7.44 7.47 16.66
N PRO A 146 6.16 7.68 16.30
CA PRO A 146 5.12 8.04 17.27
C PRO A 146 4.65 6.85 18.13
N TRP A 147 4.91 5.61 17.71
CA TRP A 147 4.40 4.40 18.38
C TRP A 147 5.31 3.85 19.48
N ILE A 148 6.50 4.43 19.65
CA ILE A 148 7.45 4.05 20.71
C ILE A 148 7.53 5.24 21.67
N ASN A 149 7.10 5.04 22.91
CA ASN A 149 7.00 6.05 23.98
C ASN A 149 8.35 6.71 24.38
N ASP A 150 9.44 6.46 23.66
CA ASP A 150 10.82 6.76 24.08
C ASP A 150 11.48 7.90 23.29
N ASN A 151 10.72 8.86 22.72
CA ASN A 151 11.29 9.89 21.80
C ASN A 151 12.17 9.28 20.69
N THR A 152 11.83 8.06 20.27
CA THR A 152 12.67 7.34 19.32
C THR A 152 12.54 8.00 17.96
N THR A 153 13.68 8.39 17.39
CA THR A 153 13.74 8.90 16.03
C THR A 153 14.27 7.81 15.12
N ILE A 154 13.60 7.58 14.00
CA ILE A 154 14.15 6.77 12.91
C ILE A 154 14.78 7.73 11.92
N THR A 155 15.91 7.34 11.35
CA THR A 155 16.50 8.13 10.28
C THR A 155 16.80 7.32 9.05
N TYR A 156 16.78 8.03 7.95
CA TYR A 156 16.85 7.42 6.65
C TYR A 156 17.45 8.33 5.60
N MET A 157 17.96 7.70 4.55
CA MET A 157 18.41 8.42 3.36
C MET A 157 17.20 8.94 2.57
N PRO A 158 17.18 10.21 2.14
CA PRO A 158 16.14 10.71 1.24
C PRO A 158 16.02 9.78 0.03
N CYS A 159 14.79 9.59 -0.44
CA CYS A 159 14.60 8.87 -1.68
C CYS A 159 15.10 9.72 -2.87
N PRO A 160 15.62 9.10 -3.93
CA PRO A 160 15.93 9.79 -5.18
C PRO A 160 14.70 10.53 -5.73
N GLU A 161 14.93 11.65 -6.44
CA GLU A 161 13.85 12.47 -7.01
C GLU A 161 12.94 11.70 -7.99
N ASP A 162 13.48 10.73 -8.72
CA ASP A 162 12.72 9.87 -9.65
C ASP A 162 11.90 8.78 -8.93
N LYS A 163 12.23 8.49 -7.67
CA LYS A 163 11.58 7.46 -6.85
C LYS A 163 11.23 7.98 -5.45
N PRO A 164 10.47 9.07 -5.34
CA PRO A 164 10.41 9.79 -4.09
C PRO A 164 9.46 9.13 -3.07
N LEU A 165 8.68 8.12 -3.47
CA LEU A 165 7.76 7.38 -2.60
C LEU A 165 8.51 6.32 -1.78
N ARG A 166 8.57 6.51 -0.47
CA ARG A 166 9.26 5.61 0.46
C ARG A 166 8.31 4.62 1.12
N SER A 167 8.63 3.32 1.05
CA SER A 167 7.89 2.31 1.81
C SER A 167 8.30 2.26 3.27
N TRP A 168 7.47 1.59 4.07
CA TRP A 168 7.71 1.22 5.45
C TRP A 168 9.02 0.46 5.67
N TYR A 169 9.48 -0.27 4.65
CA TYR A 169 10.75 -1.02 4.69
C TYR A 169 11.95 -0.19 4.19
N GLY A 170 11.76 1.11 3.94
CA GLY A 170 12.82 2.02 3.49
C GLY A 170 13.14 1.95 2.00
N LYS A 171 12.41 1.16 1.21
CA LYS A 171 12.60 1.07 -0.24
C LYS A 171 11.90 2.23 -0.95
N CYS A 172 12.56 2.79 -1.95
CA CYS A 172 12.08 3.93 -2.74
C CYS A 172 11.41 3.48 -4.05
N PHE A 173 10.29 4.11 -4.40
CA PHE A 173 9.43 3.80 -5.53
C PHE A 173 9.07 5.06 -6.31
N SER A 174 8.87 4.93 -7.62
CA SER A 174 8.31 6.02 -8.43
C SER A 174 6.86 6.28 -8.04
N CYS A 175 6.39 7.51 -8.26
CA CYS A 175 4.98 7.83 -8.03
C CYS A 175 4.03 7.03 -8.93
N ASP A 176 4.48 6.66 -10.12
CA ASP A 176 3.75 5.77 -11.05
C ASP A 176 3.99 4.28 -10.78
N TYR A 177 4.67 3.92 -9.68
CA TYR A 177 4.85 2.52 -9.32
C TYR A 177 3.47 1.88 -9.23
N PRO A 178 3.21 0.76 -9.91
CA PRO A 178 1.82 0.42 -10.13
C PRO A 178 1.19 -0.28 -8.91
N ASP A 179 1.96 -0.88 -7.99
CA ASP A 179 1.42 -1.64 -6.84
C ASP A 179 1.13 -0.75 -5.62
N VAL A 180 0.45 -1.34 -4.63
CA VAL A 180 0.33 -0.76 -3.29
C VAL A 180 1.72 -0.59 -2.68
N VAL A 181 2.01 0.60 -2.18
CA VAL A 181 3.22 0.87 -1.40
C VAL A 181 2.78 1.18 0.02
N ARG A 182 3.14 0.33 0.99
CA ARG A 182 2.90 0.64 2.40
C ARG A 182 3.89 1.71 2.83
N VAL A 183 3.43 2.91 3.14
CA VAL A 183 4.27 4.06 3.51
C VAL A 183 4.32 4.23 5.03
N ILE A 184 5.26 5.06 5.50
CA ILE A 184 5.44 5.37 6.92
C ILE A 184 4.29 6.27 7.44
N THR A 185 3.71 5.91 8.59
CA THR A 185 2.51 6.53 9.20
C THR A 185 2.50 8.04 9.36
N GLN A 186 3.65 8.71 9.31
CA GLN A 186 3.75 10.15 9.56
C GLN A 186 3.22 10.99 8.41
N CYS A 187 2.66 10.34 7.38
CA CYS A 187 1.69 10.94 6.49
C CYS A 187 0.37 11.24 7.20
N LEU A 188 0.41 12.17 8.14
CA LEU A 188 -0.77 12.84 8.66
C LEU A 188 -1.12 13.99 7.71
N GLU A 189 -2.40 14.39 7.71
CA GLU A 189 -3.01 15.30 6.72
C GLU A 189 -2.32 16.67 6.59
N ASP A 190 -1.48 17.05 7.57
CA ASP A 190 -0.76 18.33 7.60
C ASP A 190 0.71 18.25 7.17
N ASP A 191 1.27 17.04 6.98
CA ASP A 191 2.68 16.85 6.67
C ASP A 191 2.94 16.80 5.16
N LYS A 192 3.49 17.89 4.61
CA LYS A 192 4.02 18.01 3.24
C LYS A 192 4.99 16.89 2.84
N LEU A 193 5.51 16.15 3.80
CA LEU A 193 6.34 14.96 3.61
C LEU A 193 5.63 13.85 2.83
N CYS A 194 4.30 13.89 2.68
CA CYS A 194 3.52 12.84 2.05
C CYS A 194 2.75 13.26 0.79
N ASP A 195 2.76 14.55 0.47
CA ASP A 195 2.32 15.10 -0.83
C ASP A 195 3.37 14.94 -1.93
N VAL A 196 4.21 13.91 -1.80
CA VAL A 196 5.31 13.63 -2.72
C VAL A 196 4.79 13.14 -4.07
N CYS A 197 3.68 12.40 -4.06
CA CYS A 197 3.10 11.80 -5.26
C CYS A 197 1.66 12.29 -5.48
N PRO A 198 1.44 13.34 -6.29
CA PRO A 198 0.13 13.93 -6.49
C PRO A 198 -0.85 13.01 -7.24
N ASN A 199 -0.36 11.94 -7.87
CA ASN A 199 -1.16 10.90 -8.53
C ASN A 199 -1.57 9.76 -7.59
N ARG A 200 -1.24 9.84 -6.30
CA ARG A 200 -1.53 8.80 -5.29
C ARG A 200 -2.40 9.33 -4.17
N ILE A 201 -3.05 8.41 -3.46
CA ILE A 201 -3.74 8.66 -2.20
C ILE A 201 -3.20 7.70 -1.14
N ILE A 202 -3.28 8.12 0.11
CA ILE A 202 -2.90 7.30 1.26
C ILE A 202 -4.20 6.87 1.93
N LEU A 203 -4.46 5.56 1.97
CA LEU A 203 -5.63 5.01 2.65
C LEU A 203 -5.41 5.09 4.17
N PRO A 204 -6.35 5.70 4.91
CA PRO A 204 -6.32 5.65 6.37
C PRO A 204 -6.44 4.20 6.87
N GLN A 205 -5.32 3.64 7.34
CA GLN A 205 -5.26 2.36 8.02
C GLN A 205 -4.65 2.56 9.41
N ALA A 206 -5.21 1.87 10.41
CA ALA A 206 -4.60 1.79 11.73
C ALA A 206 -3.29 0.97 11.65
N GLY A 207 -2.24 1.42 12.33
CA GLY A 207 -1.06 0.58 12.58
C GLY A 207 0.18 0.83 11.71
N GLY A 208 0.62 2.08 11.55
CA GLY A 208 1.99 2.34 11.09
C GLY A 208 2.18 2.36 9.56
N ASN A 209 1.61 1.39 8.88
CA ASN A 209 1.98 0.98 7.51
C ASN A 209 0.88 1.29 6.48
N ARG A 210 0.49 2.56 6.40
CA ARG A 210 -0.64 3.02 5.58
C ARG A 210 -0.45 2.67 4.09
N PRO A 211 -1.44 2.08 3.41
CA PRO A 211 -1.36 1.83 1.98
C PRO A 211 -1.37 3.14 1.18
N SER A 212 -0.36 3.36 0.34
CA SER A 212 -0.40 4.33 -0.75
C SER A 212 -0.80 3.61 -2.03
N ILE A 213 -1.83 4.10 -2.71
CA ILE A 213 -2.33 3.56 -3.97
C ILE A 213 -2.46 4.67 -5.02
N LEU A 214 -2.52 4.30 -6.29
CA LEU A 214 -2.82 5.25 -7.36
C LEU A 214 -4.24 5.82 -7.17
N LYS A 215 -4.41 7.10 -7.52
CA LYS A 215 -5.73 7.74 -7.58
C LYS A 215 -6.62 6.96 -8.53
N CYS A 216 -7.88 6.81 -8.15
CA CYS A 216 -8.87 6.24 -9.02
C CYS A 216 -9.09 7.12 -10.26
N PRO A 217 -9.40 6.51 -11.42
CA PRO A 217 -9.68 7.27 -12.63
C PRO A 217 -10.99 8.05 -12.49
N SER A 218 -11.16 9.10 -13.30
CA SER A 218 -12.27 10.05 -13.16
C SER A 218 -13.67 9.44 -13.39
N ASP A 219 -13.76 8.36 -14.15
CA ASP A 219 -15.01 7.60 -14.38
C ASP A 219 -15.37 6.67 -13.21
N LYS A 220 -14.40 6.36 -12.34
CA LYS A 220 -14.59 5.54 -11.13
C LYS A 220 -14.02 6.25 -9.90
N PRO A 221 -14.50 7.45 -9.55
CA PRO A 221 -13.80 8.33 -8.62
C PRO A 221 -13.90 7.87 -7.15
N LEU A 222 -14.78 6.93 -6.81
CA LEU A 222 -14.96 6.47 -5.44
C LEU A 222 -13.97 5.36 -5.10
N THR A 223 -13.29 5.46 -3.96
CA THR A 223 -12.37 4.42 -3.48
C THR A 223 -12.85 3.84 -2.17
N ASP A 224 -12.86 2.52 -2.03
CA ASP A 224 -13.17 1.86 -0.77
C ASP A 224 -11.94 1.69 0.15
N VAL A 225 -12.16 1.15 1.35
CA VAL A 225 -11.08 0.86 2.33
C VAL A 225 -10.06 -0.20 1.86
N LYS A 226 -10.33 -0.89 0.75
CA LYS A 226 -9.43 -1.88 0.12
C LYS A 226 -8.71 -1.33 -1.11
N GLY A 227 -8.96 -0.07 -1.48
CA GLY A 227 -8.38 0.56 -2.65
C GLY A 227 -9.05 0.18 -3.97
N ILE A 228 -10.26 -0.40 -3.94
CA ILE A 228 -11.06 -0.68 -5.13
C ILE A 228 -11.76 0.61 -5.56
N CYS A 229 -11.72 0.90 -6.86
CA CYS A 229 -12.39 2.06 -7.43
C CYS A 229 -13.75 1.71 -8.02
N PHE A 230 -14.74 2.57 -7.77
CA PHE A 230 -16.13 2.39 -8.17
C PHE A 230 -16.67 3.59 -8.94
N SER A 231 -17.53 3.33 -9.92
CA SER A 231 -18.31 4.37 -10.57
C SER A 231 -19.40 4.88 -9.62
N CYS A 232 -19.89 6.09 -9.87
CA CYS A 232 -21.00 6.65 -9.11
C CYS A 232 -22.31 5.86 -9.29
N ASP A 233 -22.41 5.06 -10.36
CA ASP A 233 -23.65 4.40 -10.80
C ASP A 233 -23.81 2.97 -10.26
N ILE A 234 -22.78 2.40 -9.61
CA ILE A 234 -22.91 1.07 -9.00
C ILE A 234 -24.07 1.05 -7.99
N GLU A 235 -24.79 -0.07 -7.86
CA GLU A 235 -25.98 -0.11 -6.99
C GLU A 235 -25.65 -0.32 -5.51
N ILE A 236 -24.50 -0.92 -5.21
CA ILE A 236 -24.15 -1.28 -3.84
C ILE A 236 -23.64 -0.07 -3.04
N PRO A 237 -23.83 -0.08 -1.71
CA PRO A 237 -23.07 0.77 -0.80
C PRO A 237 -21.58 0.51 -0.92
N ILE A 238 -20.76 1.57 -0.84
CA ILE A 238 -19.30 1.47 -0.87
C ILE A 238 -18.77 1.90 0.49
N GLU A 239 -18.03 1.04 1.18
CA GLU A 239 -17.39 1.40 2.44
C GLU A 239 -16.17 2.29 2.14
N THR A 240 -16.31 3.59 2.34
CA THR A 240 -15.26 4.57 2.10
C THR A 240 -14.40 4.72 3.34
N VAL A 241 -13.16 5.16 3.15
CA VAL A 241 -12.37 5.56 4.31
C VAL A 241 -12.98 6.82 4.94
N LYS A 242 -12.94 6.89 6.28
CA LYS A 242 -13.60 7.90 7.13
C LYS A 242 -13.51 9.32 6.53
N ASP A 243 -14.64 10.03 6.53
CA ASP A 243 -14.86 11.37 5.93
C ASP A 243 -14.86 11.42 4.40
N GLY A 244 -15.04 10.27 3.74
CA GLY A 244 -15.23 10.16 2.30
C GLY A 244 -16.40 11.03 1.81
N ASP A 245 -16.08 12.23 1.33
CA ASP A 245 -17.02 13.20 0.76
C ASP A 245 -17.58 12.66 -0.58
N CYS A 246 -18.51 11.73 -0.47
CA CYS A 246 -19.20 11.11 -1.61
C CYS A 246 -19.83 12.15 -2.52
N GLU A 247 -20.39 13.20 -1.92
CA GLU A 247 -21.04 14.31 -2.58
C GLU A 247 -20.05 15.10 -3.43
N LYS A 248 -18.80 15.25 -3.00
CA LYS A 248 -17.72 15.87 -3.80
C LYS A 248 -17.38 15.07 -5.05
N TYR A 249 -17.33 13.73 -4.96
CA TYR A 249 -16.92 12.88 -6.09
C TYR A 249 -18.10 12.48 -7.00
N CYS A 250 -19.29 12.34 -6.43
CA CYS A 250 -20.50 11.87 -7.10
C CYS A 250 -21.70 12.76 -6.76
N PRO A 251 -21.64 14.07 -7.14
CA PRO A 251 -22.67 15.04 -6.78
C PRO A 251 -24.04 14.60 -7.30
N SER A 252 -25.06 14.73 -6.44
CA SER A 252 -26.46 14.38 -6.76
C SER A 252 -26.74 12.92 -7.10
N LYS A 253 -25.72 12.04 -7.09
CA LYS A 253 -25.90 10.58 -7.29
C LYS A 253 -25.77 9.79 -6.00
N ARG A 254 -24.86 10.22 -5.11
CA ARG A 254 -24.54 9.53 -3.86
C ARG A 254 -24.45 10.53 -2.71
N LYS A 255 -24.66 10.01 -1.50
CA LYS A 255 -24.47 10.73 -0.24
C LYS A 255 -23.66 9.90 0.73
N SER A 256 -23.00 10.59 1.65
CA SER A 256 -22.29 9.98 2.76
C SER A 256 -23.27 9.56 3.84
N LEU A 257 -23.22 8.28 4.26
CA LEU A 257 -23.99 7.74 5.37
C LEU A 257 -23.07 6.91 6.26
N ASN A 258 -22.65 7.49 7.38
CA ASN A 258 -21.57 6.94 8.23
C ASN A 258 -20.27 6.77 7.40
N ASN A 259 -19.70 5.56 7.38
CA ASN A 259 -18.53 5.23 6.57
C ASN A 259 -18.90 4.67 5.18
N TYR A 260 -20.12 4.92 4.71
CA TYR A 260 -20.59 4.39 3.43
C TYR A 260 -20.99 5.48 2.46
N CYS A 261 -20.63 5.27 1.20
CA CYS A 261 -21.19 5.93 0.05
C CYS A 261 -22.44 5.19 -0.40
N VAL A 262 -23.62 5.80 -0.25
CA VAL A 262 -24.90 5.20 -0.65
C VAL A 262 -25.54 5.99 -1.79
N LYS A 263 -26.22 5.27 -2.69
CA LYS A 263 -26.97 5.89 -3.79
C LYS A 263 -28.11 6.73 -3.23
N LEU A 264 -28.36 7.89 -3.83
CA LEU A 264 -29.55 8.67 -3.53
C LEU A 264 -30.74 7.96 -4.16
N GLU A 265 -31.72 7.58 -3.34
CA GLU A 265 -33.00 7.14 -3.86
C GLU A 265 -33.61 8.31 -4.64
N ASN A 266 -33.83 8.10 -5.93
CA ASN A 266 -34.63 9.04 -6.70
C ASN A 266 -36.01 9.04 -6.06
N ASN A 267 -36.32 10.09 -5.31
CA ASN A 267 -37.67 10.38 -4.87
C ASN A 267 -38.50 10.67 -6.13
N THR A 268 -38.91 9.63 -6.84
CA THR A 268 -39.97 9.69 -7.85
C THR A 268 -41.24 10.10 -7.12
N LYS A 269 -41.46 11.41 -7.08
CA LYS A 269 -42.75 12.02 -6.81
C LYS A 269 -43.69 11.80 -7.99
#